data_AF-A0A7K0D2E4-F1
#
_entry.id   AF-A0A7K0D2E4-F1
#
_cell.length_a   1.000
_cell.length_b   1.000
_cell.length_c   1.000
_cell.angle_alpha   90.00
_cell.angle_beta   90.00
_cell.angle_gamma   90.00
#
_symmetry.space_group_name_H-M   'P 1'
#
loop_
_entity.id
_entity.type
_entity.pdbx_description
1 polymer ?
#
loop_
_entity_poly.entity_id
_entity_poly.type
_entity_poly.pdbx_seq_one_letter_code
_entity_poly.pdbx_strand_id
1 'polypeptide(L)'
;MTDRADKPRARLETPVETRFRFDFDAEAMARTSERIARFLGTGRYLAIQTVIVAVWIVLNIFTIALRWDPYPFILLNLAFSTQAAYAAPLILLAQNRQDNRDRVSLEEDRRRAEQTKADTEFLARELAALRIAVGEVATRDYLRRELEDIKGMLSRIESITPLDDEDPSDAPKTRKSTDRKRAQVPISPQLSGN
;
A
#
# COMPACT_ATOMS: atom_id res chain seq x y z
N MET A 1 26.54 -39.39 -42.39
CA MET A 1 26.66 -40.36 -41.28
C MET A 1 27.73 -39.83 -40.33
N THR A 2 27.45 -38.84 -39.46
CA THR A 2 26.71 -38.96 -38.16
C THR A 2 27.14 -40.26 -37.46
N ASP A 3 27.81 -40.26 -36.32
CA ASP A 3 27.36 -39.66 -35.07
C ASP A 3 28.53 -39.75 -34.06
N ARG A 4 29.09 -38.62 -33.62
CA ARG A 4 30.13 -38.59 -32.58
C ARG A 4 29.46 -38.19 -31.28
N ALA A 5 29.01 -39.22 -30.57
CA ALA A 5 28.51 -39.25 -29.20
C ALA A 5 28.73 -37.95 -28.39
N ASP A 6 27.70 -37.12 -28.35
CA ASP A 6 27.56 -36.06 -27.36
C ASP A 6 26.90 -36.65 -26.12
N LYS A 7 27.69 -36.93 -25.07
CA LYS A 7 27.17 -37.32 -23.76
C LYS A 7 26.91 -36.05 -22.96
N PRO A 8 25.66 -35.75 -22.56
CA PRO A 8 25.40 -34.62 -21.69
C PRO A 8 26.05 -34.90 -20.33
N ARG A 9 26.98 -34.03 -19.93
CA ARG A 9 27.59 -34.02 -18.60
C ARG A 9 26.49 -33.76 -17.58
N ALA A 10 26.00 -34.82 -16.95
CA ALA A 10 25.13 -34.74 -15.79
C ALA A 10 25.91 -34.06 -14.64
N ARG A 11 25.74 -32.74 -14.52
CA ARG A 11 26.12 -32.00 -13.30
C ARG A 11 25.10 -32.35 -12.21
N LEU A 12 25.34 -33.48 -11.56
CA LEU A 12 24.67 -33.88 -10.33
C LEU A 12 25.55 -33.46 -9.16
N GLU A 13 25.57 -32.16 -8.88
CA GLU A 13 25.98 -31.63 -7.58
C GLU A 13 24.84 -30.79 -7.04
N THR A 14 23.83 -31.48 -6.54
CA THR A 14 22.85 -30.88 -5.62
C THR A 14 22.86 -31.79 -4.41
N PRO A 15 23.40 -31.36 -3.26
CA PRO A 15 23.28 -32.14 -2.06
C PRO A 15 21.79 -32.23 -1.74
N VAL A 16 21.25 -33.43 -1.83
CA VAL A 16 19.91 -33.75 -1.33
C VAL A 16 20.03 -33.68 0.19
N GLU A 17 19.90 -32.48 0.76
CA GLU A 17 19.65 -32.32 2.18
C GLU A 17 18.32 -33.01 2.46
N THR A 18 18.40 -34.19 3.06
CA THR A 18 17.28 -34.86 3.69
C THR A 18 16.80 -33.99 4.85
N ARG A 19 16.02 -32.97 4.52
CA ARG A 19 15.36 -32.11 5.50
C ARG A 19 14.35 -32.99 6.21
N PHE A 20 14.69 -33.47 7.40
CA PHE A 20 13.74 -34.06 8.34
C PHE A 20 12.69 -32.99 8.65
N ARG A 21 11.68 -32.91 7.79
CA ARG A 21 10.48 -32.12 8.05
C ARG A 21 9.69 -32.94 9.06
N PHE A 22 9.88 -32.64 10.33
CA PHE A 22 8.86 -32.95 11.31
C PHE A 22 7.60 -32.21 10.88
N ASP A 23 6.69 -32.93 10.21
CA ASP A 23 5.37 -32.45 9.85
C ASP A 23 4.53 -32.41 11.12
N PHE A 24 4.92 -31.55 12.06
CA PHE A 24 4.05 -31.15 13.15
C PHE A 24 2.87 -30.44 12.48
N ASP A 25 1.66 -30.96 12.67
CA ASP A 25 0.41 -30.43 12.12
C ASP A 25 0.32 -28.90 12.27
N ALA A 26 0.82 -28.20 11.26
CA ALA A 26 0.96 -26.75 11.26
C ALA A 26 -0.42 -26.09 11.40
N GLU A 27 -1.44 -26.76 10.85
CA GLU A 27 -2.85 -26.40 10.93
C GLU A 27 -3.40 -26.49 12.37
N ALA A 28 -3.06 -27.55 13.12
CA ALA A 28 -3.49 -27.71 14.51
C ALA A 28 -2.79 -26.70 15.42
N MET A 29 -1.50 -26.48 15.20
CA MET A 29 -0.77 -25.42 15.88
C MET A 29 -1.26 -24.02 15.50
N ALA A 30 -1.75 -23.80 14.27
CA ALA A 30 -2.29 -22.51 13.84
C ALA A 30 -3.52 -22.11 14.64
N ARG A 31 -4.50 -23.00 14.73
CA ARG A 31 -5.72 -22.78 15.52
C ARG A 31 -5.42 -22.61 17.01
N THR A 32 -4.45 -23.36 17.54
CA THR A 32 -4.06 -23.27 18.96
C THR A 32 -3.32 -21.96 19.25
N SER A 33 -2.42 -21.54 18.36
CA SER A 33 -1.70 -20.27 18.47
C SER A 33 -2.61 -19.05 18.41
N GLU A 34 -3.68 -19.08 17.61
CA GLU A 34 -4.64 -17.97 17.56
C GLU A 34 -5.39 -17.78 18.88
N ARG A 35 -5.69 -18.88 19.58
CA ARG A 35 -6.26 -18.83 20.94
C ARG A 35 -5.24 -18.32 21.95
N ILE A 36 -4.00 -18.82 21.88
CA ILE A 36 -2.90 -18.40 22.76
C ILE A 36 -2.58 -16.91 22.57
N ALA A 37 -2.53 -16.42 21.32
CA ALA A 37 -2.27 -15.01 21.04
C ALA A 37 -3.34 -14.07 21.63
N ARG A 38 -4.62 -14.43 21.49
CA ARG A 38 -5.72 -13.69 22.12
C ARG A 38 -5.67 -13.76 23.65
N PHE A 39 -5.23 -14.90 24.19
CA PHE A 39 -5.11 -15.10 25.62
C PHE A 39 -3.95 -14.30 26.24
N LEU A 40 -2.77 -14.33 25.62
CA LEU A 40 -1.56 -13.62 26.06
C LEU A 40 -1.67 -12.10 25.87
N GLY A 41 -2.39 -11.63 24.85
CA GLY A 41 -2.62 -10.20 24.61
C GLY A 41 -3.63 -9.55 25.57
N THR A 42 -4.38 -10.34 26.33
CA THR A 42 -5.35 -9.83 27.30
C THR A 42 -4.69 -9.77 28.69
N GLY A 43 -4.84 -8.66 29.43
CA GLY A 43 -4.31 -8.51 30.80
C GLY A 43 -4.76 -9.57 31.80
N ARG A 44 -5.77 -10.38 31.42
CA ARG A 44 -6.25 -11.57 32.13
C ARG A 44 -5.19 -12.66 32.29
N TYR A 45 -4.27 -12.84 31.34
CA TYR A 45 -3.18 -13.82 31.49
C TYR A 45 -2.26 -13.42 32.66
N LEU A 46 -1.82 -12.16 32.69
CA LEU A 46 -0.98 -11.66 33.77
C LEU A 46 -1.69 -11.78 35.12
N ALA A 47 -2.97 -11.42 35.19
CA ALA A 47 -3.74 -11.54 36.43
C ALA A 47 -3.81 -12.99 36.95
N ILE A 48 -4.12 -13.97 36.08
CA ILE A 48 -4.16 -15.39 36.45
C ILE A 48 -2.76 -15.87 36.89
N GLN A 49 -1.72 -15.50 36.14
CA GLN A 49 -0.34 -15.87 36.45
C GLN A 49 0.10 -15.33 37.83
N THR A 50 -0.23 -14.08 38.13
CA THR A 50 0.06 -13.45 39.43
C THR A 50 -0.69 -14.15 40.56
N VAL A 51 -1.97 -14.49 40.38
CA VAL A 51 -2.75 -15.24 41.38
C VAL A 51 -2.14 -16.61 41.64
N ILE A 52 -1.76 -17.35 40.59
CA ILE A 52 -1.13 -18.66 40.74
C ILE A 52 0.18 -18.55 41.53
N VAL A 53 1.05 -17.58 41.19
CA VAL A 53 2.31 -17.35 41.91
C VAL A 53 2.05 -16.97 43.37
N ALA A 54 1.07 -16.09 43.64
CA ALA A 54 0.71 -15.70 45.00
C ALA A 54 0.19 -16.88 45.83
N VAL A 55 -0.72 -17.69 45.27
CA VAL A 55 -1.22 -18.92 45.92
C VAL A 55 -0.08 -19.90 46.19
N TRP A 56 0.86 -20.03 45.25
CA TRP A 56 2.01 -20.92 45.40
C TRP A 56 2.96 -20.47 46.51
N ILE A 57 3.23 -19.17 46.61
CA ILE A 57 4.01 -18.59 47.71
C ILE A 57 3.32 -18.86 49.05
N VAL A 58 2.00 -18.63 49.13
CA VAL A 58 1.22 -18.86 50.35
C VAL A 58 1.25 -20.33 50.75
N LEU A 59 1.03 -21.25 49.81
CA LEU A 59 1.07 -22.69 50.06
C LEU A 59 2.45 -23.12 50.58
N ASN A 60 3.52 -22.56 50.00
CA ASN A 60 4.90 -22.82 50.42
C ASN A 60 5.17 -22.34 51.87
N ILE A 61 4.67 -21.15 52.25
CA ILE A 61 4.75 -20.62 53.62
C ILE A 61 4.02 -21.54 54.61
N PHE A 62 2.84 -22.06 54.24
CA PHE A 62 2.11 -23.02 55.07
C PHE A 62 2.82 -24.38 55.18
N THR A 63 3.57 -24.81 54.16
CA THR A 63 4.34 -26.07 54.20
C THR A 63 5.64 -25.96 55.01
N ILE A 64 6.22 -24.77 55.13
CA ILE A 64 7.34 -24.48 56.07
C ILE A 64 6.89 -24.74 57.52
N ALA A 65 5.64 -24.40 57.87
CA ALA A 65 5.08 -24.70 59.19
C ALA A 65 5.02 -26.22 59.49
N LEU A 66 4.97 -27.07 58.44
CA LEU A 66 5.03 -28.52 58.53
C LEU A 66 6.46 -29.11 58.42
N ARG A 67 7.51 -28.27 58.40
CA ARG A 67 8.94 -28.66 58.24
C ARG A 67 9.29 -29.45 56.97
N TRP A 68 8.45 -29.40 55.94
CA TRP A 68 8.67 -30.19 54.72
C TRP A 68 9.78 -29.63 53.80
N ASP A 69 10.17 -28.35 53.93
CA ASP A 69 11.31 -27.76 53.19
C ASP A 69 11.96 -26.59 53.98
N PRO A 70 13.03 -26.82 54.76
CA PRO A 70 13.82 -25.76 55.42
C PRO A 70 14.64 -24.93 54.42
N TYR A 71 14.93 -23.67 54.77
CA TYR A 71 15.71 -22.72 53.96
C TYR A 71 17.01 -23.33 53.39
N PRO A 72 17.34 -23.21 52.08
CA PRO A 72 16.75 -22.37 51.03
C PRO A 72 15.79 -23.18 50.14
N PHE A 73 14.63 -22.62 49.80
CA PHE A 73 13.50 -23.26 49.10
C PHE A 73 13.88 -23.92 47.75
N ILE A 74 14.46 -25.13 47.81
CA ILE A 74 15.10 -25.78 46.66
C ILE A 74 14.05 -26.20 45.64
N LEU A 75 12.89 -26.66 46.11
CA LEU A 75 11.79 -27.11 45.26
C LEU A 75 11.12 -25.95 44.52
N LEU A 76 10.98 -24.79 45.18
CA LEU A 76 10.43 -23.58 44.56
C LEU A 76 11.35 -23.08 43.46
N ASN A 77 12.65 -23.00 43.77
CA ASN A 77 13.63 -22.51 42.81
C ASN A 77 13.78 -23.48 41.63
N LEU A 78 13.72 -24.79 41.89
CA LEU A 78 13.73 -25.82 40.84
C LEU A 78 12.51 -25.69 39.93
N ALA A 79 11.30 -25.56 40.49
CA ALA A 79 10.07 -25.41 39.71
C ALA A 79 10.08 -24.14 38.84
N PHE A 80 10.51 -23.01 39.39
CA PHE A 80 10.62 -21.76 38.62
C PHE A 80 11.70 -21.83 37.54
N SER A 81 12.82 -22.49 37.84
CA SER A 81 13.90 -22.72 36.86
C SER A 81 13.40 -23.58 35.69
N THR A 82 12.64 -24.64 35.97
CA THR A 82 12.02 -25.46 34.91
C THR A 82 10.95 -24.69 34.14
N GLN A 83 10.14 -23.85 34.82
CA GLN A 83 9.15 -23.00 34.16
C GLN A 83 9.81 -22.04 33.16
N ALA A 84 10.89 -21.36 33.58
CA ALA A 84 11.65 -20.47 32.71
C ALA A 84 12.31 -21.23 31.55
N ALA A 85 12.88 -22.42 31.82
CA ALA A 85 13.52 -23.26 30.82
C ALA A 85 12.55 -23.72 29.71
N TYR A 86 11.29 -24.04 30.06
CA TYR A 86 10.27 -24.43 29.06
C TYR A 86 9.65 -23.23 28.32
N ALA A 87 9.71 -22.02 28.90
CA ALA A 87 9.22 -20.82 28.23
C ALA A 87 10.05 -20.47 26.99
N ALA A 88 11.37 -20.63 27.05
CA ALA A 88 12.29 -20.30 25.95
C ALA A 88 11.93 -20.98 24.60
N PRO A 89 11.75 -22.32 24.50
CA PRO A 89 11.37 -22.96 23.25
C PRO A 89 9.97 -22.59 22.78
N LEU A 90 9.01 -22.37 23.69
CA LEU A 90 7.67 -21.92 23.33
C LEU A 90 7.67 -20.51 22.72
N ILE A 91 8.44 -19.59 23.31
CA ILE A 91 8.62 -18.24 22.79
C ILE A 91 9.30 -18.30 21.41
N LEU A 92 10.33 -19.13 21.25
CA LEU A 92 11.02 -19.30 19.97
C LEU A 92 10.09 -19.83 18.88
N LEU A 93 9.20 -20.77 19.20
CA LEU A 93 8.18 -21.24 18.26
C LEU A 93 7.15 -20.17 17.91
N ALA A 94 6.75 -19.34 18.89
CA ALA A 94 5.84 -18.23 18.66
C ALA A 94 6.48 -17.15 17.77
N GLN A 95 7.76 -16.82 18.03
CA GLN A 95 8.53 -15.84 17.27
C GLN A 95 8.76 -16.28 15.82
N ASN A 96 9.22 -17.52 15.58
CA ASN A 96 9.40 -18.05 14.22
C ASN A 96 8.13 -17.96 13.36
N ARG A 97 6.94 -18.06 13.98
CA ARG A 97 5.67 -17.92 13.29
C ARG A 97 5.26 -16.48 13.04
N GLN A 98 5.57 -15.57 13.97
CA GLN A 98 5.39 -14.14 13.76
C GLN A 98 6.28 -13.67 12.60
N ASP A 99 7.57 -14.03 12.63
CA ASP A 99 8.53 -13.66 11.58
C ASP A 99 8.11 -14.18 10.19
N ASN A 100 7.57 -15.41 10.12
CA ASN A 100 7.08 -15.96 8.85
C ASN A 100 5.84 -15.22 8.34
N ARG A 101 4.90 -14.84 9.22
CA ARG A 101 3.73 -14.05 8.84
C ARG A 101 4.12 -12.64 8.40
N ASP A 102 5.02 -12.01 9.12
CA ASP A 102 5.54 -10.68 8.83
C ASP A 102 6.28 -10.68 7.50
N ARG A 103 7.06 -11.74 7.22
CA ARG A 103 7.71 -11.92 5.92
C ARG A 103 6.71 -12.04 4.77
N VAL A 104 5.66 -12.85 4.90
CA VAL A 104 4.62 -12.98 3.86
C VAL A 104 3.91 -11.64 3.63
N SER A 105 3.56 -10.93 4.71
CA SER A 105 2.95 -9.60 4.62
C SER A 105 3.87 -8.61 3.88
N LEU A 106 5.16 -8.60 4.18
CA LEU A 106 6.14 -7.74 3.52
C LEU A 106 6.32 -8.10 2.04
N GLU A 107 6.29 -9.38 1.70
CA GLU A 107 6.37 -9.84 0.30
C GLU A 107 5.13 -9.43 -0.50
N GLU A 108 3.93 -9.53 0.08
CA GLU A 108 2.69 -9.04 -0.54
C GLU A 108 2.70 -7.52 -0.73
N ASP A 109 3.10 -6.76 0.29
CA ASP A 109 3.17 -5.30 0.22
C ASP A 109 4.16 -4.84 -0.86
N ARG A 110 5.31 -5.52 -0.98
CA ARG A 110 6.27 -5.25 -2.06
C ARG A 110 5.65 -5.50 -3.44
N ARG A 111 4.97 -6.63 -3.64
CA ARG A 111 4.29 -6.92 -4.91
C ARG A 111 3.21 -5.89 -5.24
N ARG A 112 2.42 -5.47 -4.25
CA ARG A 112 1.40 -4.43 -4.43
C ARG A 112 2.03 -3.09 -4.81
N ALA A 113 3.15 -2.73 -4.17
CA ALA A 113 3.87 -1.50 -4.49
C ALA A 113 4.43 -1.53 -5.92
N GLU A 114 4.99 -2.67 -6.36
CA GLU A 114 5.46 -2.85 -7.74
C GLU A 114 4.32 -2.72 -8.77
N GLN A 115 3.16 -3.35 -8.50
CA GLN A 115 1.98 -3.23 -9.35
C GLN A 115 1.46 -1.80 -9.41
N THR A 116 1.31 -1.14 -8.25
CA THR A 116 0.85 0.25 -8.18
C THR A 116 1.78 1.19 -8.94
N LYS A 117 3.09 0.96 -8.85
CA LYS A 117 4.09 1.71 -9.61
C LYS A 117 3.91 1.48 -11.11
N ALA A 118 3.76 0.22 -11.56
CA ALA A 118 3.54 -0.10 -12.96
C ALA A 118 2.24 0.52 -13.51
N ASP A 119 1.15 0.46 -12.76
CA ASP A 119 -0.13 1.08 -13.12
C ASP A 119 -0.01 2.60 -13.21
N THR A 120 0.72 3.23 -12.28
CA THR A 120 0.96 4.67 -12.31
C THR A 120 1.81 5.07 -13.52
N GLU A 121 2.86 4.30 -13.84
CA GLU A 121 3.68 4.52 -15.03
C GLU A 121 2.88 4.33 -16.32
N PHE A 122 1.99 3.33 -16.36
CA PHE A 122 1.09 3.10 -17.48
C PHE A 122 0.13 4.29 -17.66
N LEU A 123 -0.59 4.68 -16.60
CA LEU A 123 -1.51 5.82 -16.64
C LEU A 123 -0.79 7.13 -17.00
N ALA A 124 0.45 7.34 -16.55
CA ALA A 124 1.23 8.52 -16.92
C ALA A 124 1.59 8.52 -18.42
N ARG A 125 1.92 7.36 -19.00
CA ARG A 125 2.17 7.22 -20.45
C ARG A 125 0.90 7.43 -21.26
N GLU A 126 -0.21 6.82 -20.85
CA GLU A 126 -1.51 6.98 -21.48
C GLU A 126 -1.97 8.44 -21.44
N LEU A 127 -1.81 9.11 -20.30
CA LEU A 127 -2.13 10.54 -20.13
C LEU A 127 -1.24 11.42 -21.00
N ALA A 128 0.05 11.11 -21.11
CA ALA A 128 0.97 11.84 -21.99
C ALA A 128 0.58 11.68 -23.47
N ALA A 129 0.24 10.47 -23.90
CA ALA A 129 -0.24 10.19 -25.26
C ALA A 129 -1.57 10.91 -25.54
N LEU A 130 -2.53 10.83 -24.60
CA LEU A 130 -3.80 11.55 -24.69
C LEU A 130 -3.60 13.06 -24.76
N ARG A 131 -2.68 13.62 -23.97
CA ARG A 131 -2.34 15.05 -23.99
C ARG A 131 -1.81 15.49 -25.36
N ILE A 132 -0.97 14.67 -26.00
CA ILE A 132 -0.45 14.98 -27.35
C ILE A 132 -1.60 14.94 -28.37
N ALA A 133 -2.41 13.88 -28.37
CA ALA A 133 -3.54 13.74 -29.27
C ALA A 133 -4.58 14.88 -29.13
N VAL A 134 -4.92 15.26 -27.89
CA VAL A 134 -5.81 16.41 -27.62
C VAL A 134 -5.12 17.73 -28.00
N GLY A 135 -3.81 17.86 -27.77
CA GLY A 135 -3.04 19.04 -28.15
C GLY A 135 -3.06 19.30 -29.66
N GLU A 136 -3.00 18.25 -30.48
CA GLU A 136 -3.11 18.37 -31.95
C GLU A 136 -4.52 18.78 -32.40
N VAL A 137 -5.58 18.17 -31.84
CA VAL A 137 -6.99 18.44 -32.21
C VAL A 137 -7.48 19.79 -31.68
N ALA A 138 -7.00 20.24 -30.52
CA ALA A 138 -7.39 21.52 -29.92
C ALA A 138 -6.47 22.69 -30.34
N THR A 139 -5.72 22.56 -31.44
CA THR A 139 -4.88 23.66 -31.91
C THR A 139 -5.77 24.86 -32.26
N ARG A 140 -5.42 26.06 -31.77
CA ARG A 140 -6.16 27.32 -32.00
C ARG A 140 -6.54 27.52 -33.47
N ASP A 141 -5.66 27.13 -34.39
CA ASP A 141 -5.88 27.27 -35.83
C ASP A 141 -6.90 26.30 -36.40
N TYR A 142 -7.06 25.10 -35.83
CA TYR A 142 -8.10 24.14 -36.20
C TYR A 142 -9.47 24.64 -35.71
N LEU A 143 -9.57 25.00 -34.42
CA LEU A 143 -10.79 25.61 -33.87
C LEU A 143 -11.19 26.89 -34.61
N ARG A 144 -10.21 27.68 -35.03
CA ARG A 144 -10.45 28.91 -35.80
C ARG A 144 -10.92 28.61 -37.22
N ARG A 145 -10.32 27.62 -37.90
CA ARG A 145 -10.82 27.16 -39.21
C ARG A 145 -12.25 26.66 -39.13
N GLU A 146 -12.56 25.81 -38.15
CA GLU A 146 -13.90 25.24 -38.04
C GLU A 146 -14.95 26.29 -37.67
N LEU A 147 -14.60 27.28 -36.83
CA LEU A 147 -15.44 28.46 -36.61
C LEU A 147 -15.65 29.29 -37.88
N GLU A 148 -14.60 29.47 -38.69
CA GLU A 148 -14.66 30.25 -39.92
C GLU A 148 -15.46 29.52 -41.02
N ASP A 149 -15.35 28.20 -41.08
CA ASP A 149 -16.11 27.35 -41.98
C ASP A 149 -17.60 27.32 -41.61
N ILE A 150 -17.92 27.13 -40.31
CA ILE A 150 -19.30 27.25 -39.78
C ILE A 150 -19.87 28.64 -40.09
N LYS A 151 -19.09 29.71 -39.87
CA LYS A 151 -19.52 31.08 -40.18
C LYS A 151 -19.78 31.28 -41.67
N GLY A 152 -18.95 30.70 -42.53
CA GLY A 152 -19.12 30.71 -43.97
C GLY A 152 -20.39 29.97 -44.41
N MET A 153 -20.67 28.80 -43.82
CA MET A 153 -21.91 28.06 -44.06
C MET A 153 -23.15 28.87 -43.63
N LEU A 154 -23.09 29.52 -42.47
CA LEU A 154 -24.19 30.36 -41.98
C LEU A 154 -24.46 31.55 -42.90
N SER A 155 -23.40 32.26 -43.33
CA SER A 155 -23.52 33.39 -44.27
C SER A 155 -24.09 32.98 -45.62
N ARG A 156 -23.76 31.78 -46.10
CA ARG A 156 -24.33 31.22 -47.33
C ARG A 156 -25.83 30.94 -47.18
N ILE A 157 -26.26 30.43 -46.04
CA ILE A 157 -27.68 30.22 -45.74
C ILE A 157 -28.41 31.57 -45.59
N GLU A 158 -27.80 32.54 -44.93
CA GLU A 158 -28.35 33.90 -44.80
C GLU A 158 -28.50 34.58 -46.16
N SER A 159 -27.55 34.40 -47.08
CA SER A 159 -27.66 34.90 -48.46
C SER A 159 -28.75 34.22 -49.30
N ILE A 160 -29.22 33.03 -48.88
CA ILE A 160 -30.32 32.29 -49.53
C ILE A 160 -31.68 32.69 -48.93
N THR A 161 -31.70 33.52 -47.89
CA THR A 161 -32.93 34.10 -47.35
C THR A 161 -33.02 35.56 -47.83
N PRO A 162 -33.76 35.86 -48.91
CA PRO A 162 -34.05 37.24 -49.26
C PRO A 162 -34.97 37.79 -48.17
N LEU A 163 -34.43 38.67 -47.33
CA LEU A 163 -35.27 39.63 -46.63
C LEU A 163 -35.51 40.76 -47.63
N ASP A 164 -36.71 40.77 -48.20
CA ASP A 164 -37.27 41.95 -48.85
C ASP A 164 -37.25 43.10 -47.84
N ASP A 165 -36.52 44.18 -48.16
CA ASP A 165 -37.05 45.56 -48.30
C ASP A 165 -35.92 46.63 -48.25
N GLU A 166 -35.90 47.48 -49.31
CA GLU A 166 -35.47 48.91 -49.47
C GLU A 166 -34.49 49.58 -48.45
N ASP A 167 -33.58 50.54 -48.75
CA ASP A 167 -33.19 51.46 -49.84
C ASP A 167 -31.88 52.17 -49.33
N PRO A 168 -30.93 52.64 -50.16
CA PRO A 168 -29.64 53.14 -49.71
C PRO A 168 -29.62 54.66 -49.61
N SER A 169 -29.65 55.20 -48.38
CA SER A 169 -29.33 56.60 -48.15
C SER A 169 -28.99 56.83 -46.68
N ASP A 170 -27.71 57.05 -46.39
CA ASP A 170 -27.21 58.29 -45.78
C ASP A 170 -25.92 58.01 -44.98
N ALA A 171 -24.86 58.73 -45.34
CA ALA A 171 -23.65 58.83 -44.55
C ALA A 171 -23.55 60.28 -44.08
N PRO A 172 -23.24 60.51 -42.79
CA PRO A 172 -22.10 61.37 -42.56
C PRO A 172 -21.14 60.92 -41.44
N LYS A 173 -19.88 61.26 -41.71
CA LYS A 173 -18.65 61.16 -40.91
C LYS A 173 -18.82 61.66 -39.47
N THR A 174 -18.08 61.13 -38.50
CA THR A 174 -17.04 61.87 -37.72
C THR A 174 -16.44 61.12 -36.51
N ARG A 175 -15.14 61.43 -36.28
CA ARG A 175 -14.40 61.58 -35.01
C ARG A 175 -13.74 60.37 -34.30
N LYS A 176 -12.42 60.37 -34.51
CA LYS A 176 -11.28 60.04 -33.62
C LYS A 176 -11.56 60.18 -32.11
N SER A 177 -11.24 59.15 -31.31
CA SER A 177 -10.78 59.25 -29.91
C SER A 177 -10.12 57.91 -29.52
N THR A 178 -8.79 57.82 -29.50
CA THR A 178 -7.95 57.84 -28.28
C THR A 178 -8.38 56.94 -27.12
N ASP A 179 -7.47 56.02 -26.82
CA ASP A 179 -7.07 55.50 -25.51
C ASP A 179 -8.09 54.71 -24.68
N ARG A 180 -7.86 53.40 -24.55
CA ARG A 180 -8.16 52.67 -23.31
C ARG A 180 -7.25 51.48 -23.10
N LYS A 181 -6.07 51.79 -22.55
CA LYS A 181 -5.50 51.19 -21.34
C LYS A 181 -5.86 49.72 -21.04
N ARG A 182 -4.89 48.86 -21.34
CA ARG A 182 -4.45 47.65 -20.64
C ARG A 182 -4.99 47.53 -19.19
N ALA A 183 -5.85 46.55 -18.93
CA ALA A 183 -6.12 46.06 -17.59
C ALA A 183 -5.22 44.84 -17.32
N GLN A 184 -4.16 45.08 -16.54
CA GLN A 184 -3.40 44.05 -15.85
C GLN A 184 -4.29 43.39 -14.79
N VAL A 185 -4.32 42.06 -14.76
CA VAL A 185 -4.81 41.29 -13.62
C VAL A 185 -3.71 41.32 -12.54
N PRO A 186 -3.96 41.80 -11.31
CA PRO A 186 -2.96 41.78 -10.26
C PRO A 186 -2.81 40.36 -9.70
N ILE A 187 -1.58 39.89 -9.66
CA ILE A 187 -1.14 38.77 -8.83
C ILE A 187 -1.08 39.29 -7.39
N SER A 188 -1.89 38.75 -6.50
CA SER A 188 -1.78 39.01 -5.06
C SER A 188 -0.53 38.33 -4.50
N PRO A 189 0.34 39.04 -3.76
CA PRO A 189 1.40 38.42 -2.97
C PRO A 189 0.86 38.00 -1.59
N GLN A 190 1.41 36.87 -1.13
CA GLN A 190 1.41 36.36 0.24
C GLN A 190 1.55 37.48 1.29
N LEU A 191 0.72 37.45 2.34
CA LEU A 191 0.99 38.12 3.60
C LEU A 191 1.00 37.10 4.75
N SER A 192 2.18 37.00 5.34
CA SER A 192 2.49 36.44 6.65
C SER A 192 1.67 37.10 7.76
N GLY A 193 1.29 36.35 8.79
CA GLY A 193 0.67 36.88 9.99
C GLY A 193 0.75 35.89 11.16
N ASN A 194 1.67 36.21 12.09
CA ASN A 194 1.84 35.82 13.50
C ASN A 194 1.58 34.38 13.95
#